data_AF-A0ABC8EWT3-F1
#
_entry.id   AF-A0ABC8EWT3-F1
#
_cell.length_a   1.000
_cell.length_b   1.000
_cell.length_c   1.000
_cell.angle_alpha   90.00
_cell.angle_beta   90.00
_cell.angle_gamma   90.00
#
_symmetry.space_group_name_H-M   'P 1'
#
loop_
_entity.id
_entity.type
_entity.pdbx_description
1 polymer ?
#
loop_
_entity_poly.entity_id
_entity_poly.type
_entity_poly.pdbx_seq_one_letter_code
_entity_poly.pdbx_strand_id
1 'polypeptide(L)'
;PVLSITADASAVQNEGDAGPTLFTFTVTRTGDTTGQTTVDYATTASAVDGVNGDDFVDILNNPVSGRVTFDPGDTQKTITLQVQGDLLEEADE
;
A
#
# COMPACT_ATOMS: atom_id res chain seq x y z
N PRO A 1 -8.03 17.19 -11.46
CA PRO A 1 -8.44 16.08 -10.58
C PRO A 1 -7.78 16.23 -9.21
N VAL A 2 -8.42 15.74 -8.15
CA VAL A 2 -7.82 15.60 -6.82
C VAL A 2 -7.75 14.11 -6.49
N LEU A 3 -6.61 13.66 -5.95
CA LEU A 3 -6.41 12.28 -5.51
C LEU A 3 -6.35 12.24 -3.98
N SER A 4 -7.02 11.24 -3.40
CA SER A 4 -6.92 10.89 -1.98
C SER A 4 -6.66 9.40 -1.83
N ILE A 5 -6.01 9.01 -0.74
CA ILE A 5 -5.79 7.61 -0.37
C ILE A 5 -6.45 7.32 0.97
N THR A 6 -7.08 6.15 1.06
CA THR A 6 -7.72 5.67 2.28
C THR A 6 -7.25 4.24 2.53
N ALA A 7 -6.90 3.94 3.78
CA ALA A 7 -6.65 2.57 4.24
C ALA A 7 -7.97 1.80 4.29
N ASP A 8 -8.03 0.63 3.65
CA ASP A 8 -9.18 -0.26 3.79
C ASP A 8 -9.10 -0.99 5.14
N ALA A 9 -10.13 -1.74 5.54
CA ALA A 9 -10.11 -2.46 6.82
C ALA A 9 -8.97 -3.49 6.91
N SER A 10 -8.56 -4.08 5.78
CA SER A 10 -7.40 -4.97 5.65
C SER A 10 -6.05 -4.27 5.84
N ALA A 11 -6.03 -2.93 5.85
CA ALA A 11 -4.81 -2.18 6.16
C ALA A 11 -4.64 -1.95 7.68
N VAL A 12 -5.53 -2.49 8.51
CA VAL A 12 -5.46 -2.45 9.97
C VAL A 12 -5.62 -3.87 10.51
N GLN A 13 -4.56 -4.65 10.40
CA GLN A 13 -4.44 -6.02 10.87
C GLN A 13 -2.96 -6.37 11.05
N ASN A 14 -2.68 -7.38 11.85
CA ASN A 14 -1.35 -7.96 12.02
C ASN A 14 -0.85 -8.58 10.70
N GLU A 15 0.45 -8.56 10.46
CA GLU A 15 1.06 -9.26 9.32
C GLU A 15 1.10 -10.78 9.57
N GLY A 16 1.22 -11.18 10.84
CA GLY A 16 1.22 -12.57 11.29
C GLY A 16 2.55 -13.29 11.07
N ASP A 17 2.70 -14.49 11.62
CA ASP A 17 4.02 -15.12 11.79
C ASP A 17 4.71 -15.69 10.52
N ALA A 18 4.00 -15.75 9.38
CA ALA A 18 4.51 -16.39 8.17
C ALA A 18 3.78 -16.00 6.88
N GLY A 19 4.56 -15.78 5.82
CA GLY A 19 4.06 -15.56 4.47
C GLY A 19 3.44 -14.16 4.28
N PRO A 20 3.00 -13.83 3.06
CA PRO A 20 2.50 -12.49 2.77
C PRO A 20 1.08 -12.31 3.31
N THR A 21 0.87 -11.23 4.05
CA THR A 21 -0.44 -10.69 4.37
C THR A 21 -0.75 -9.49 3.46
N LEU A 22 -2.00 -9.39 3.01
CA LEU A 22 -2.43 -8.38 2.04
C LEU A 22 -3.01 -7.15 2.74
N PHE A 23 -2.37 -6.00 2.52
CA PHE A 23 -2.83 -4.69 2.98
C PHE A 23 -3.34 -3.91 1.77
N THR A 24 -4.58 -3.42 1.81
CA THR A 24 -5.18 -2.71 0.66
C THR A 24 -5.51 -1.27 0.97
N PHE A 25 -5.29 -0.43 -0.03
CA PHE A 25 -5.53 1.00 0.02
C PHE A 25 -6.35 1.41 -1.20
N THR A 26 -7.40 2.18 -0.96
CA THR A 26 -8.22 2.74 -2.03
C THR A 26 -7.75 4.14 -2.37
N VAL A 27 -7.37 4.36 -3.63
CA VAL A 27 -7.08 5.67 -4.20
C VAL A 27 -8.33 6.19 -4.90
N THR A 28 -8.85 7.32 -4.43
CA THR A 28 -10.03 7.97 -5.01
C THR A 28 -9.62 9.19 -5.84
N ARG A 29 -10.19 9.32 -7.04
CA ARG A 29 -10.07 10.48 -7.92
C ARG A 29 -11.39 11.25 -7.95
N THR A 30 -11.33 12.54 -7.67
CA THR A 30 -12.47 13.47 -7.72
C THR A 30 -12.20 14.67 -8.62
N GLY A 31 -13.26 15.41 -8.98
CA GLY A 31 -13.20 16.54 -9.90
C GLY A 31 -13.24 16.11 -11.36
N ASP A 32 -12.35 16.66 -12.20
CA ASP A 32 -12.28 16.30 -13.61
C ASP A 32 -11.69 14.89 -13.83
N THR A 33 -12.46 14.03 -14.48
CA THR A 33 -12.12 12.64 -14.81
C THR A 33 -12.05 12.40 -16.32
N THR A 34 -12.11 13.44 -17.15
CA THR A 34 -12.20 13.30 -18.62
C THR A 34 -10.88 12.90 -19.27
N GLY A 35 -9.75 13.16 -18.60
CA GLY A 35 -8.41 12.77 -19.04
C GLY A 35 -7.83 11.60 -18.25
N GLN A 36 -6.74 11.04 -18.78
CA GLN A 36 -5.92 10.08 -18.04
C GLN A 36 -5.16 10.79 -16.92
N THR A 37 -5.02 10.13 -15.76
CA THR A 37 -4.22 10.63 -14.63
C THR A 37 -3.35 9.50 -14.11
N THR A 38 -2.05 9.74 -13.99
CA THR A 38 -1.08 8.76 -13.50
C THR A 38 -0.44 9.29 -12.23
N VAL A 39 -0.31 8.42 -11.22
CA VAL A 39 0.39 8.73 -9.97
C VAL A 39 1.35 7.60 -9.63
N ASP A 40 2.58 7.97 -9.29
CA ASP A 40 3.58 7.04 -8.76
C ASP A 40 3.44 6.98 -7.23
N TYR A 41 3.63 5.81 -6.65
CA TYR A 41 3.60 5.60 -5.20
C TYR A 41 4.80 4.78 -4.75
N ALA A 42 5.20 4.97 -3.50
CA ALA A 42 6.21 4.18 -2.82
C ALA A 42 5.83 4.00 -1.35
N THR A 43 6.24 2.89 -0.77
CA THR A 43 6.15 2.63 0.66
C THR A 43 7.43 3.07 1.35
N THR A 44 7.32 3.46 2.61
CA THR A 44 8.46 3.80 3.47
C THR A 44 8.21 3.19 4.83
N ALA A 45 9.13 2.35 5.28
CA ALA A 45 9.14 1.84 6.64
C ALA A 45 9.37 2.99 7.63
N SER A 46 8.62 2.99 8.73
CA SER A 46 8.89 3.85 9.88
C SER A 46 9.79 3.07 10.83
N ALA A 47 10.90 3.63 11.33
CA ALA A 47 11.79 2.91 12.26
C ALA A 47 11.23 2.74 13.68
N VAL A 48 9.91 2.70 13.82
CA VAL A 48 9.18 2.63 15.09
C VAL A 48 8.92 1.16 15.40
N ASP A 49 9.11 0.76 16.65
CA ASP A 49 8.70 -0.54 17.20
C ASP A 49 9.27 -1.82 16.54
N GLY A 50 10.33 -1.72 15.75
CA GLY A 50 11.01 -2.88 15.12
C GLY A 50 10.95 -2.85 13.60
N VAL A 51 10.01 -2.06 13.07
CA VAL A 51 9.73 -1.93 11.66
C VAL A 51 10.94 -1.43 10.89
N ASN A 52 11.26 -2.12 9.81
CA ASN A 52 12.42 -1.92 8.96
C ASN A 52 12.08 -2.17 7.48
N GLY A 53 13.12 -2.15 6.63
CA GLY A 53 12.95 -2.25 5.19
C GLY A 53 12.50 -3.62 4.71
N ASP A 54 12.73 -4.68 5.49
CA ASP A 54 12.44 -6.07 5.14
C ASP A 54 10.95 -6.43 5.30
N ASP A 55 10.19 -5.69 6.12
CA ASP A 55 8.76 -5.94 6.34
C ASP A 55 7.91 -5.43 5.15
N PHE A 56 8.39 -4.35 4.50
CA PHE A 56 7.75 -3.71 3.34
C PHE A 56 8.47 -4.02 2.02
N VAL A 57 8.75 -5.30 1.77
CA VAL A 57 9.32 -5.76 0.50
C VAL A 57 8.37 -6.57 -0.35
N ASP A 58 8.55 -6.48 -1.67
CA ASP A 58 7.89 -7.42 -2.59
C ASP A 58 8.48 -8.83 -2.49
N ILE A 59 7.90 -9.80 -3.22
CA ILE A 59 8.37 -11.19 -3.24
C ILE A 59 9.85 -11.38 -3.70
N LEU A 60 10.49 -10.32 -4.18
CA LEU A 60 11.88 -10.28 -4.64
C LEU A 60 12.77 -9.42 -3.72
N ASN A 61 12.31 -9.04 -2.53
CA ASN A 61 12.99 -8.21 -1.54
C ASN A 61 13.30 -6.77 -2.02
N ASN A 62 12.43 -6.16 -2.86
CA ASN A 62 12.56 -4.76 -3.25
C ASN A 62 11.57 -3.86 -2.50
N PRO A 63 11.89 -2.58 -2.24
CA PRO A 63 10.95 -1.63 -1.67
C PRO A 63 9.66 -1.56 -2.49
N VAL A 64 8.51 -1.73 -1.82
CA VAL A 64 7.24 -1.76 -2.53
C VAL A 64 6.92 -0.36 -3.09
N SER A 65 6.85 -0.27 -4.42
CA SER A 65 6.51 0.95 -5.15
C SER A 65 5.78 0.59 -6.44
N GLY A 66 5.10 1.57 -7.04
CA GLY A 66 4.36 1.31 -8.26
C GLY A 66 3.70 2.55 -8.86
N ARG A 67 2.82 2.29 -9.82
CA ARG A 67 2.10 3.31 -10.58
C ARG A 67 0.62 2.97 -10.65
N VAL A 68 -0.22 3.95 -10.33
CA VAL A 68 -1.67 3.87 -10.51
C VAL A 68 -2.06 4.78 -11.68
N THR A 69 -2.74 4.20 -12.66
CA THR A 69 -3.28 4.93 -13.81
C THR A 69 -4.80 4.93 -13.75
N PHE A 70 -5.40 6.11 -13.79
CA PHE A 70 -6.83 6.33 -13.97
C PHE A 70 -7.09 6.71 -15.42
N ASP A 71 -7.83 5.86 -16.14
CA ASP A 71 -8.30 6.17 -17.47
C ASP A 71 -9.49 7.13 -17.42
N PRO A 72 -9.91 7.74 -18.54
CA PRO A 72 -11.08 8.60 -18.57
C PRO A 72 -12.32 7.93 -17.93
N GLY A 73 -12.93 8.60 -16.94
CA GLY A 73 -14.08 8.11 -16.19
C GLY A 73 -13.76 7.33 -14.91
N ASP A 74 -12.55 6.82 -14.74
CA ASP A 74 -12.18 6.08 -13.51
C ASP A 74 -12.22 6.98 -12.27
N THR A 75 -12.82 6.51 -11.17
CA THR A 75 -12.89 7.29 -9.93
C THR A 75 -12.22 6.59 -8.76
N GLN A 76 -11.93 5.29 -8.87
CA GLN A 76 -11.27 4.51 -7.82
C GLN A 76 -10.28 3.51 -8.42
N LYS A 77 -9.17 3.31 -7.72
CA LYS A 77 -8.18 2.25 -7.97
C LYS A 77 -7.72 1.70 -6.63
N THR A 78 -7.27 0.45 -6.61
CA THR A 78 -6.77 -0.21 -5.40
C THR A 78 -5.28 -0.43 -5.52
N ILE A 79 -4.56 -0.13 -4.45
CA ILE A 79 -3.17 -0.54 -4.24
C ILE A 79 -3.20 -1.70 -3.25
N THR A 80 -2.54 -2.80 -3.59
CA THR A 80 -2.36 -3.95 -2.71
C THR A 80 -0.88 -4.08 -2.39
N LEU A 81 -0.56 -4.02 -1.11
CA LEU A 81 0.77 -4.30 -0.58
C LEU A 81 0.77 -5.72 -0.02
N GLN A 82 1.85 -6.44 -0.26
CA GLN A 82 2.18 -7.69 0.43
C GLN A 82 3.18 -7.33 1.50
N VAL A 83 2.86 -7.65 2.75
CA VAL A 83 3.73 -7.44 3.91
C VAL A 83 4.11 -8.83 4.40
N GLN A 84 5.41 -9.07 4.58
CA GLN A 84 5.96 -10.39 4.84
C GLN A 84 6.00 -10.65 6.34
N GLY A 85 5.13 -11.53 6.80
CA GLY A 85 5.06 -11.92 8.20
C GLY A 85 6.37 -12.53 8.73
N ASP A 86 6.78 -12.12 9.92
CA ASP A 86 7.91 -12.71 10.63
C ASP A 86 7.64 -13.02 12.14
N LEU A 87 8.68 -13.43 12.87
CA LEU A 87 8.56 -13.85 14.29
C LEU A 87 9.04 -12.79 15.29
N LEU A 88 9.48 -11.63 14.81
CA LEU A 88 9.89 -10.52 15.63
C LEU A 88 8.62 -9.79 16.08
N GLU A 89 8.25 -9.93 17.35
CA GLU A 89 7.12 -9.17 17.88
C GLU A 89 7.41 -7.66 17.86
N GLU A 90 6.51 -6.93 17.21
CA GLU A 90 6.48 -5.47 17.18
C GLU A 90 5.37 -4.96 18.12
N ALA A 91 5.59 -3.83 18.79
CA ALA A 91 4.77 -3.43 19.95
C ALA A 91 3.30 -3.14 19.62
N ASP A 92 2.98 -2.86 18.36
CA ASP A 92 1.65 -2.56 17.85
C ASP A 92 1.30 -3.33 16.56
N GLU A 93 1.93 -4.50 16.35
CA GLU A 93 1.52 -5.44 15.30
C GLU A 93 0.09 -5.97 15.49
#